data_AF-A0A1V5JMS7-F1
#
_entry.id   AF-A0A1V5JMS7-F1
#
_cell.length_a   1.000
_cell.length_b   1.000
_cell.length_c   1.000
_cell.angle_alpha   90.00
_cell.angle_beta   90.00
_cell.angle_gamma   90.00
#
_symmetry.space_group_name_H-M   'P 1'
#
loop_
_entity.id
_entity.type
_entity.pdbx_description
1 polymer ?
#
loop_
_entity_poly.entity_id
_entity_poly.type
_entity_poly.pdbx_seq_one_letter_code
_entity_poly.pdbx_strand_id
1 'polypeptide(L)'
;MVKWWFIITALGAALGAAAALAHPLSILTAAVASPITTLNPALAAGWFAGLAEAYLRKPRVADFESLQADLESAKGFWTNPIMRTLLVVAFANLGATIGSLIAMPVLARLMVGS
;
A
#
# COMPACT_ATOMS: atom_id res chain seq x y z
N MET A 1 11.41 17.37 -13.03
CA MET A 1 11.04 15.97 -13.35
C MET A 1 10.92 15.10 -12.09
N VAL A 2 11.92 15.06 -11.19
CA VAL A 2 11.89 14.21 -9.97
C VAL A 2 10.75 14.55 -8.99
N LYS A 3 10.38 15.84 -8.84
CA LYS A 3 9.30 16.27 -7.92
C LYS A 3 7.92 15.74 -8.29
N TRP A 4 7.54 15.82 -9.58
CA TRP A 4 6.26 15.30 -10.07
C TRP A 4 6.18 13.79 -9.94
N TRP A 5 7.30 13.12 -10.21
CA TRP A 5 7.43 11.69 -10.04
C TRP A 5 7.21 11.25 -8.58
N PHE A 6 7.80 11.96 -7.61
CA PHE A 6 7.58 11.76 -6.16
C PHE A 6 6.11 11.94 -5.76
N ILE A 7 5.46 13.00 -6.26
CA ILE A 7 4.09 13.35 -5.88
C ILE A 7 3.10 12.29 -6.39
N ILE A 8 3.25 11.84 -7.64
CA ILE A 8 2.32 10.90 -8.26
C ILE A 8 2.44 9.49 -7.63
N THR A 9 3.66 9.03 -7.37
CA THR A 9 3.89 7.73 -6.71
C THR A 9 3.44 7.73 -5.27
N ALA A 10 3.75 8.79 -4.51
CA ALA A 10 3.27 8.96 -3.14
C ALA A 10 1.73 9.01 -3.07
N LEU A 11 1.07 9.75 -3.96
CA LEU A 11 -0.40 9.79 -4.02
C LEU A 11 -1.01 8.44 -4.40
N GLY A 12 -0.45 7.72 -5.37
CA GLY A 12 -0.93 6.39 -5.77
C GLY A 12 -0.83 5.36 -4.64
N ALA A 13 0.30 5.35 -3.93
CA ALA A 13 0.50 4.48 -2.77
C ALA A 13 -0.41 4.87 -1.59
N ALA A 14 -0.56 6.17 -1.31
CA ALA A 14 -1.45 6.67 -0.26
C ALA A 14 -2.92 6.32 -0.53
N LEU A 15 -3.37 6.47 -1.79
CA LEU A 15 -4.73 6.11 -2.20
C LEU A 15 -4.96 4.60 -2.13
N GLY A 16 -3.98 3.78 -2.52
CA GLY A 16 -4.04 2.32 -2.37
C GLY A 16 -4.16 1.89 -0.90
N ALA A 17 -3.32 2.46 -0.03
CA ALA A 17 -3.40 2.21 1.41
C ALA A 17 -4.72 2.72 2.03
N ALA A 18 -5.22 3.87 1.59
CA ALA A 18 -6.50 4.41 2.04
C ALA A 18 -7.68 3.52 1.62
N ALA A 19 -7.66 2.98 0.40
CA ALA A 19 -8.65 2.02 -0.09
C ALA A 19 -8.69 0.72 0.74
N ALA A 20 -7.55 0.34 1.31
CA ALA A 20 -7.44 -0.80 2.22
C ALA A 20 -8.01 -0.54 3.62
N LEU A 21 -8.49 0.68 3.91
CA LEU A 21 -8.85 1.14 5.27
C LEU A 21 -7.67 0.99 6.25
N ALA A 22 -6.45 1.21 5.75
CA ALA A 22 -5.24 1.17 6.55
C ALA A 22 -5.22 2.30 7.58
N HIS A 23 -4.48 2.11 8.67
CA HIS A 23 -4.30 3.15 9.67
C HIS A 23 -3.66 4.41 9.04
N PRO A 24 -4.01 5.64 9.49
CA PRO A 24 -3.44 6.88 8.94
C PRO A 24 -1.90 6.91 8.91
N LEU A 25 -1.26 6.31 9.92
CA LEU A 25 0.19 6.14 9.99
C LEU A 25 0.73 5.17 8.92
N SER A 26 -0.01 4.10 8.61
CA SER A 26 0.33 3.14 7.55
C SER A 26 0.26 3.80 6.16
N ILE A 27 -0.72 4.70 5.96
CA ILE A 27 -0.85 5.52 4.75
C ILE A 27 0.35 6.48 4.61
N LEU A 28 0.76 7.14 5.70
CA LEU A 28 1.95 7.98 5.72
C LEU A 28 3.21 7.18 5.39
N THR A 29 3.38 6.00 5.96
CA THR A 29 4.52 5.14 5.63
C THR A 29 4.50 4.69 4.18
N ALA A 30 3.34 4.38 3.60
CA ALA A 30 3.22 4.06 2.17
C ALA A 30 3.63 5.25 1.28
N ALA A 31 3.19 6.45 1.64
CA ALA A 31 3.49 7.68 0.90
C ALA A 31 5.00 8.04 0.95
N VAL A 32 5.65 7.86 2.09
CA VAL A 32 7.09 8.13 2.26
C VAL A 32 7.95 7.01 1.68
N ALA A 33 7.50 5.76 1.78
CA ALA A 33 8.21 4.62 1.22
C ALA A 33 8.13 4.61 -0.31
N SER A 34 7.00 4.98 -0.91
CA SER A 34 6.77 4.84 -2.36
C SER A 34 7.89 5.41 -3.25
N PRO A 35 8.39 6.64 -3.01
CA PRO A 35 9.51 7.19 -3.78
C PRO A 35 10.84 6.45 -3.58
N ILE A 36 11.04 5.84 -2.41
CA ILE A 36 12.23 5.01 -2.13
C ILE A 36 12.08 3.66 -2.85
N THR A 37 10.86 3.11 -2.88
CA THR A 37 10.58 1.80 -3.45
C THR A 37 10.70 1.74 -4.97
N THR A 38 10.59 2.84 -5.69
CA THR A 38 10.82 2.81 -7.14
C THR A 38 12.30 2.66 -7.52
N LEU A 39 13.24 2.90 -6.59
CA LEU A 39 14.63 2.52 -6.79
C LEU A 39 14.82 0.99 -6.73
N ASN A 40 13.90 0.25 -6.10
CA ASN A 40 13.96 -1.19 -6.00
C ASN A 40 12.56 -1.82 -5.91
N PRO A 41 12.02 -2.36 -7.02
CA PRO A 41 10.71 -3.02 -7.05
C PRO A 41 10.55 -4.16 -6.03
N ALA A 42 11.65 -4.77 -5.56
CA ALA A 42 11.60 -5.81 -4.52
C ALA A 42 11.21 -5.24 -3.15
N LEU A 43 11.52 -3.97 -2.90
CA LEU A 43 11.04 -3.23 -1.74
C LEU A 43 9.66 -2.68 -2.10
N ALA A 44 8.61 -3.48 -2.21
CA ALA A 44 7.30 -2.91 -2.56
C ALA A 44 6.77 -2.00 -1.42
N ALA A 45 6.12 -0.88 -1.76
CA ALA A 45 5.60 0.09 -0.76
C ALA A 45 4.63 -0.56 0.24
N GLY A 46 3.96 -1.64 -0.18
CA GLY A 46 3.11 -2.44 0.69
C GLY A 46 3.84 -3.12 1.83
N TRP A 47 5.11 -3.51 1.71
CA TRP A 47 5.86 -4.10 2.84
C TRP A 47 6.01 -3.11 3.99
N PHE A 48 6.32 -1.85 3.70
CA PHE A 48 6.43 -0.80 4.70
C PHE A 48 5.07 -0.48 5.32
N ALA A 49 4.03 -0.37 4.49
CA ALA A 49 2.67 -0.12 4.96
C ALA A 49 2.12 -1.26 5.82
N GLY A 50 2.39 -2.51 5.44
CA GLY A 50 1.99 -3.70 6.18
C GLY A 50 2.77 -3.88 7.48
N LEU A 51 4.07 -3.61 7.48
CA LEU A 51 4.86 -3.61 8.72
C LEU A 51 4.38 -2.53 9.69
N ALA A 52 4.08 -1.32 9.19
CA ALA A 52 3.50 -0.25 9.99
C ALA A 52 2.12 -0.65 10.55
N GLU A 53 1.26 -1.24 9.72
CA GLU A 53 -0.07 -1.71 10.14
C GLU A 53 0.05 -2.81 11.20
N ALA A 54 0.91 -3.80 10.99
CA ALA A 54 1.16 -4.89 11.95
C ALA A 54 1.76 -4.37 13.26
N TYR A 55 2.59 -3.33 13.20
CA TYR A 55 3.18 -2.73 14.40
C TYR A 55 2.14 -1.95 15.21
N LEU A 56 1.26 -1.21 14.54
CA LEU A 56 0.20 -0.40 15.15
C LEU A 56 -0.96 -1.25 15.65
N ARG A 57 -1.37 -2.25 14.85
CA ARG A 57 -2.36 -3.27 15.20
C ARG A 57 -1.65 -4.60 15.39
N LYS A 58 -0.92 -4.71 16.51
CA LYS A 58 -0.18 -5.91 16.88
C LYS A 58 -1.06 -7.16 16.78
N PRO A 59 -0.81 -8.07 15.82
CA PRO A 59 -1.54 -9.32 15.73
C PRO A 59 -1.18 -10.19 16.95
N ARG A 60 -2.20 -10.81 17.54
CA ARG A 60 -2.06 -11.75 18.66
C ARG A 60 -2.05 -13.17 18.13
N VAL A 61 -1.53 -14.09 18.94
CA VAL A 61 -1.54 -15.53 18.60
C VAL A 61 -2.96 -16.05 18.37
N ALA A 62 -3.94 -15.57 19.14
CA ALA A 62 -5.35 -15.91 18.95
C ALA A 62 -5.91 -15.51 17.57
N ASP A 63 -5.37 -14.46 16.95
CA ASP A 63 -5.81 -14.03 15.61
C ASP A 63 -5.34 -15.00 14.52
N PHE A 64 -4.27 -15.78 14.77
CA PHE A 64 -3.84 -16.86 13.88
C PHE A 64 -4.75 -18.08 13.96
N GLU A 65 -5.32 -18.36 15.15
CA GLU A 65 -6.26 -19.46 15.34
C GLU A 65 -7.60 -19.16 14.66
N SER A 66 -8.09 -17.92 14.73
CA SER A 66 -9.33 -17.51 14.04
C SER A 66 -9.15 -17.32 12.53
N LEU A 67 -7.91 -17.32 12.03
CA LEU A 67 -7.57 -17.00 10.65
C LEU A 67 -8.27 -17.90 9.63
N GLN A 68 -8.36 -19.20 9.90
CA GLN A 68 -9.05 -20.15 9.01
C GLN A 68 -10.55 -19.85 8.92
N ALA A 69 -11.20 -19.55 10.04
CA ALA A 69 -12.62 -19.20 10.07
C ALA A 69 -12.89 -17.83 9.43
N ASP A 70 -11.98 -16.87 9.62
CA ASP A 70 -12.09 -15.52 9.07
C ASP A 70 -11.84 -15.47 7.55
N LEU A 71 -11.15 -16.47 6.97
CA LEU A 71 -10.93 -16.60 5.52
C LEU A 71 -12.21 -16.93 4.75
N GLU A 72 -13.16 -17.60 5.37
CA GLU A 72 -14.43 -17.99 4.73
C GLU A 72 -15.41 -16.82 4.59
N SER A 73 -15.13 -15.70 5.25
CA SER A 73 -15.98 -14.52 5.30
C SER A 73 -15.27 -13.32 4.68
N ALA A 74 -15.86 -12.72 3.63
CA ALA A 74 -15.37 -11.46 3.06
C ALA A 74 -15.22 -10.36 4.13
N LYS A 75 -16.07 -10.37 5.18
CA LYS A 75 -15.98 -9.43 6.30
C LYS A 75 -14.84 -9.76 7.26
N GLY A 76 -14.52 -11.05 7.40
CA GLY A 76 -13.40 -11.61 8.18
C GLY A 76 -12.06 -11.01 7.78
N PHE A 77 -11.87 -10.72 6.49
CA PHE A 77 -10.67 -10.07 5.97
C PHE A 77 -10.41 -8.68 6.57
N TRP A 78 -11.45 -7.92 6.87
CA TRP A 78 -11.30 -6.59 7.48
C TRP A 78 -11.37 -6.63 9.01
N THR A 79 -11.96 -7.64 9.62
CA THR A 79 -12.05 -7.74 11.09
C THR A 79 -10.82 -8.35 11.73
N ASN A 80 -10.19 -9.32 11.09
CA ASN A 80 -8.98 -9.97 11.62
C ASN A 80 -7.73 -9.09 11.38
N PRO A 81 -6.93 -8.75 12.41
CA PRO A 81 -5.74 -7.91 12.27
C PRO A 81 -4.71 -8.44 11.27
N ILE A 82 -4.54 -9.76 11.18
CA ILE A 82 -3.58 -10.41 10.27
C ILE A 82 -4.06 -10.28 8.83
N MET A 83 -5.32 -10.65 8.57
CA MET A 83 -5.89 -10.51 7.22
C MET A 83 -5.92 -9.07 6.77
N ARG A 84 -6.27 -8.14 7.67
CA ARG A 84 -6.25 -6.71 7.37
C ARG A 84 -4.84 -6.26 6.99
N THR A 85 -3.81 -6.69 7.71
CA THR A 85 -2.41 -6.37 7.36
C THR A 85 -2.06 -6.85 5.95
N LEU A 86 -2.39 -8.10 5.61
CA LEU A 86 -2.17 -8.64 4.26
C LEU A 86 -2.94 -7.85 3.19
N LEU A 87 -4.16 -7.44 3.50
CA LEU A 87 -5.02 -6.65 2.64
C LEU A 87 -4.40 -5.26 2.40
N VAL A 88 -3.84 -4.62 3.44
CA VAL A 88 -3.08 -3.36 3.33
C VAL A 88 -1.87 -3.53 2.41
N VAL A 89 -1.09 -4.59 2.56
CA VAL A 89 0.06 -4.88 1.66
C VAL A 89 -0.40 -5.02 0.21
N ALA A 90 -1.43 -5.84 -0.02
CA ALA A 90 -1.93 -6.14 -1.36
C ALA A 90 -2.47 -4.88 -2.06
N PHE A 91 -3.32 -4.11 -1.36
CA PHE A 91 -3.89 -2.89 -1.89
C PHE A 91 -2.87 -1.76 -2.07
N ALA A 92 -1.89 -1.62 -1.18
CA ALA A 92 -0.81 -0.66 -1.36
C ALA A 92 0.05 -1.01 -2.58
N ASN A 93 0.33 -2.30 -2.82
CA ASN A 93 1.07 -2.75 -4.00
C ASN A 93 0.26 -2.58 -5.29
N LEU A 94 -1.05 -2.89 -5.26
CA LEU A 94 -1.96 -2.61 -6.38
C LEU A 94 -2.05 -1.12 -6.68
N GLY A 95 -2.22 -0.28 -5.66
CA GLY A 95 -2.28 1.18 -5.79
C GLY A 95 -0.98 1.78 -6.35
N ALA A 96 0.18 1.29 -5.89
CA ALA A 96 1.47 1.69 -6.43
C ALA A 96 1.64 1.28 -7.89
N THR A 97 1.21 0.07 -8.26
CA THR A 97 1.28 -0.44 -9.65
C THR A 97 0.37 0.38 -10.57
N ILE A 98 -0.88 0.60 -10.17
CA ILE A 98 -1.84 1.43 -10.91
C ILE A 98 -1.33 2.88 -11.01
N GLY A 99 -0.81 3.43 -9.92
CA GLY A 99 -0.19 4.75 -9.89
C GLY A 99 0.98 4.88 -10.86
N SER A 100 1.84 3.85 -10.93
CA SER A 100 2.95 3.81 -11.89
C SER A 100 2.47 3.70 -13.34
N LEU A 101 1.43 2.89 -13.59
CA LEU A 101 0.83 2.75 -14.93
C LEU A 101 0.17 4.04 -15.42
N ILE A 102 -0.45 4.82 -14.52
CA ILE A 102 -1.04 6.14 -14.84
C ILE A 102 0.06 7.21 -14.95
N ALA A 103 1.10 7.13 -14.13
CA ALA A 103 2.23 8.06 -14.16
C ALA A 103 2.98 8.02 -15.49
N MET A 104 3.12 6.84 -16.10
CA MET A 104 3.88 6.64 -17.33
C MET A 104 3.38 7.49 -18.52
N PRO A 105 2.08 7.46 -18.91
CA PRO A 105 1.56 8.30 -19.99
C PRO A 105 1.50 9.80 -19.61
N VAL A 106 1.31 10.14 -18.33
CA VAL A 106 1.32 11.54 -17.86
C VAL A 106 2.72 12.14 -17.96
N LEU A 107 3.76 11.39 -17.58
CA LEU A 107 5.16 11.78 -17.76
C LEU A 107 5.54 11.89 -19.25
N ALA A 108 5.06 10.95 -20.09
CA ALA A 108 5.28 11.01 -21.53
C ALA A 108 4.67 12.28 -22.15
N ARG A 109 3.45 12.67 -21.74
CA ARG A 109 2.81 13.92 -22.21
C ARG A 109 3.55 15.18 -21.74
N LEU A 110 4.08 15.17 -20.52
CA LEU A 110 4.89 16.28 -19.99
C LEU A 110 6.26 16.40 -20.66
N MET A 111 6.81 15.32 -21.22
CA MET A 111 8.09 15.32 -21.95
C MET A 111 7.92 15.73 -23.43
N VAL A 112 6.80 15.40 -24.06
CA VAL A 112 6.53 15.74 -25.48
C VAL A 112 6.01 17.18 -25.64
N GLY A 113 5.52 17.79 -24.56
CA GLY A 113 4.99 19.16 -24.55
C GLY A 113 6.01 20.28 -24.25
N SER A 114 7.32 20.00 -24.21
CA SER A 114 8.39 20.99 -23.97
C SER A 114 9.30 21.16 -25.17
#